data_AF-A0A0G0VFJ0-F1
#
_entry.id   AF-A0A0G0VFJ0-F1
#
_cell.length_a   1.000
_cell.length_b   1.000
_cell.length_c   1.000
_cell.angle_alpha   90.00
_cell.angle_beta   90.00
_cell.angle_gamma   90.00
#
_symmetry.space_group_name_H-M   'P 1'
#
loop_
_entity.id
_entity.type
_entity.pdbx_description
1 polymer ?
#
loop_
_entity_poly.entity_id
_entity_poly.type
_entity_poly.pdbx_seq_one_letter_code
_entity_poly.pdbx_strand_id
1 'polypeptide(L)'
;MIRKILILPLIALIIMPFNSVLASTLLADPTSEVVDNISEIKSVDFNTDFYFETNSEKMDNPFSLHTDFDGVIDEQGNGSFDFALQVTDYDSQFKDFYGSMIVTHDKIYFSQAGDDWFFIKMNDGQISLFSENEENDLDQIKTLITEMLKNGVIEYHAETVDYISGKLAVRYYYEINCEKLADYLIEQRQISNTDAIKLKSLQEQNLKISGNFWIDTVEMMPVMFTLDVVSDPVGVAYTKFGFSVLLNSINKVTNIRVPESALSFENYDSRQTEDFVMSSIDSIESSLDTDGDGLTNQDETNIWKTDIFSADTDGDGYKDGTEVINGYNPNGKGKLDSDGDGLSDYNEMTIHWTNRFDTDSDNDGYNDGLEVAYGYDPNGPGRW
;
A
#
# COMPACT_ATOMS: atom_id res chain seq x y z
N MET A 1 -15.42 -1.69 16.76
CA MET A 1 -14.33 -1.71 15.75
C MET A 1 -12.97 -2.13 16.32
N ILE A 2 -12.44 -1.43 17.34
CA ILE A 2 -11.13 -1.71 17.97
C ILE A 2 -11.00 -3.14 18.44
N ARG A 3 -12.01 -3.62 19.16
CA ARG A 3 -12.06 -4.99 19.67
C ARG A 3 -11.96 -6.02 18.55
N LYS A 4 -12.57 -5.80 17.38
CA LYS A 4 -12.55 -6.73 16.22
C LYS A 4 -11.18 -6.77 15.52
N ILE A 5 -10.50 -5.62 15.39
CA ILE A 5 -9.14 -5.52 14.82
C ILE A 5 -8.13 -6.24 15.73
N LEU A 6 -8.29 -6.10 17.05
CA LEU A 6 -7.45 -6.79 18.05
C LEU A 6 -7.81 -8.26 18.25
N ILE A 7 -8.95 -8.71 17.73
CA ILE A 7 -9.38 -10.11 17.77
C ILE A 7 -8.76 -10.95 16.66
N LEU A 8 -8.46 -10.39 15.48
CA LEU A 8 -7.72 -11.12 14.43
C LEU A 8 -6.41 -11.75 14.97
N PRO A 9 -5.65 -11.06 15.84
CA PRO A 9 -4.58 -11.64 16.65
C PRO A 9 -4.97 -12.74 17.63
N LEU A 10 -6.12 -12.62 18.29
CA LEU A 10 -6.65 -13.60 19.24
C LEU A 10 -7.10 -14.90 18.56
N ILE A 11 -7.40 -14.90 17.25
CA ILE A 11 -7.66 -16.13 16.45
C ILE A 11 -6.53 -17.15 16.59
N ALA A 12 -5.37 -16.75 17.12
CA ALA A 12 -4.18 -17.56 17.27
C ALA A 12 -3.87 -18.09 18.70
N LEU A 13 -4.61 -17.73 19.77
CA LEU A 13 -4.22 -18.13 21.14
C LEU A 13 -5.41 -18.39 22.07
N ILE A 14 -5.32 -19.43 22.92
CA ILE A 14 -5.96 -19.63 24.25
C ILE A 14 -5.80 -21.11 24.70
N ILE A 15 -5.37 -21.39 25.96
CA ILE A 15 -5.05 -22.70 26.61
C ILE A 15 -3.62 -23.24 26.34
N MET A 16 -2.66 -23.07 27.28
CA MET A 16 -1.30 -23.63 27.14
C MET A 16 -0.76 -24.33 28.38
N PRO A 17 0.04 -25.39 28.19
CA PRO A 17 1.13 -25.77 29.08
C PRO A 17 2.46 -25.11 28.66
N PHE A 18 3.27 -24.67 29.63
CA PHE A 18 4.56 -24.00 29.40
C PHE A 18 5.67 -24.97 28.98
N ASN A 19 6.45 -24.60 27.95
CA ASN A 19 7.71 -25.28 27.61
C ASN A 19 8.98 -24.41 27.83
N SER A 20 8.85 -23.12 28.15
CA SER A 20 9.98 -22.24 28.46
C SER A 20 10.05 -21.90 29.95
N VAL A 21 11.18 -22.20 30.59
CA VAL A 21 11.40 -21.97 32.03
C VAL A 21 11.34 -20.46 32.38
N LEU A 22 11.91 -19.59 31.55
CA LEU A 22 11.89 -18.13 31.75
C LEU A 22 10.50 -17.51 31.55
N ALA A 23 9.77 -17.95 30.52
CA ALA A 23 8.40 -17.49 30.30
C ALA A 23 7.46 -17.98 31.41
N SER A 24 7.60 -19.24 31.85
CA SER A 24 6.80 -19.81 32.94
C SER A 24 7.01 -19.14 34.30
N THR A 25 8.17 -18.52 34.52
CA THR A 25 8.44 -17.73 35.73
C THR A 25 7.87 -16.32 35.71
N LEU A 26 7.58 -15.79 34.52
CA LEU A 26 7.08 -14.42 34.35
C LEU A 26 5.57 -14.38 34.20
N LEU A 27 4.97 -15.38 33.55
CA LEU A 27 3.53 -15.47 33.30
C LEU A 27 3.07 -16.89 33.58
N ALA A 28 2.10 -17.08 34.49
CA ALA A 28 1.60 -18.40 34.88
C ALA A 28 0.33 -18.83 34.12
N ASP A 29 -0.46 -17.88 33.59
CA ASP A 29 -1.56 -18.09 32.63
C ASP A 29 -2.11 -16.72 32.19
N PRO A 30 -1.71 -16.17 31.03
CA PRO A 30 -2.18 -14.85 30.60
C PRO A 30 -3.61 -14.84 30.05
N THR A 31 -4.26 -15.98 29.95
CA THR A 31 -5.44 -16.19 29.10
C THR A 31 -6.65 -15.36 29.52
N SER A 32 -7.16 -15.57 30.74
CA SER A 32 -8.33 -14.84 31.23
C SER A 32 -8.03 -13.35 31.31
N GLU A 33 -6.83 -13.02 31.78
CA GLU A 33 -6.42 -11.65 32.03
C GLU A 33 -6.27 -10.84 30.74
N VAL A 34 -5.62 -11.39 29.69
CA VAL A 34 -5.51 -10.73 28.38
C VAL A 34 -6.87 -10.53 27.73
N VAL A 35 -7.75 -11.53 27.81
CA VAL A 35 -9.09 -11.47 27.23
C VAL A 35 -9.96 -10.42 27.93
N ASP A 36 -9.88 -10.36 29.26
CA ASP A 36 -10.57 -9.35 30.05
C ASP A 36 -9.98 -7.95 29.75
N ASN A 37 -8.66 -7.84 29.71
CA ASN A 37 -7.96 -6.60 29.38
C ASN A 37 -8.27 -6.08 27.97
N ILE A 38 -8.37 -6.95 26.96
CA ILE A 38 -8.78 -6.57 25.59
C ILE A 38 -10.23 -6.07 25.58
N SER A 39 -11.10 -6.66 26.40
CA SER A 39 -12.48 -6.20 26.53
C SER A 39 -12.57 -4.78 27.10
N GLU A 40 -11.57 -4.35 27.89
CA GLU A 40 -11.51 -3.01 28.45
C GLU A 40 -10.91 -1.96 27.51
N ILE A 41 -10.47 -2.35 26.31
CA ILE A 41 -9.90 -1.43 25.33
C ILE A 41 -11.00 -0.55 24.73
N LYS A 42 -10.77 0.75 24.81
CA LYS A 42 -11.62 1.83 24.28
C LYS A 42 -10.94 2.62 23.18
N SER A 43 -9.63 2.79 23.21
CA SER A 43 -8.89 3.46 22.13
C SER A 43 -7.58 2.73 21.84
N VAL A 44 -7.10 2.82 20.60
CA VAL A 44 -5.84 2.20 20.18
C VAL A 44 -5.13 3.04 19.14
N ASP A 45 -3.81 3.13 19.27
CA ASP A 45 -2.86 3.64 18.28
C ASP A 45 -2.02 2.45 17.83
N PHE A 46 -1.92 2.24 16.52
CA PHE A 46 -1.30 1.06 15.95
C PHE A 46 -0.59 1.35 14.61
N ASN A 47 0.38 0.51 14.28
CA ASN A 47 0.90 0.34 12.93
C ASN A 47 0.52 -1.05 12.43
N THR A 48 0.24 -1.19 11.14
CA THR A 48 0.10 -2.49 10.50
C THR A 48 0.91 -2.56 9.22
N ASP A 49 1.63 -3.65 9.05
CA ASP A 49 2.27 -3.96 7.77
C ASP A 49 1.55 -5.16 7.17
N PHE A 50 1.21 -5.07 5.90
CA PHE A 50 0.67 -6.17 5.11
C PHE A 50 1.57 -6.39 3.91
N TYR A 51 1.85 -7.66 3.63
CA TYR A 51 2.52 -8.04 2.40
C TYR A 51 1.86 -9.25 1.77
N PHE A 52 1.80 -9.25 0.45
CA PHE A 52 1.39 -10.39 -0.35
C PHE A 52 2.36 -10.56 -1.51
N GLU A 53 2.85 -11.77 -1.69
CA GLU A 53 3.85 -12.12 -2.68
C GLU A 53 3.51 -13.46 -3.31
N THR A 54 3.54 -13.52 -4.64
CA THR A 54 3.36 -14.77 -5.38
C THR A 54 4.50 -15.00 -6.34
N ASN A 55 5.01 -16.22 -6.36
CA ASN A 55 5.96 -16.71 -7.34
C ASN A 55 5.50 -18.09 -7.81
N SER A 56 5.45 -18.33 -9.12
CA SER A 56 5.00 -19.61 -9.68
C SER A 56 5.70 -19.91 -10.98
N GLU A 57 6.10 -21.16 -11.20
CA GLU A 57 6.66 -21.62 -12.49
C GLU A 57 5.68 -21.45 -13.67
N LYS A 58 4.37 -21.28 -13.38
CA LYS A 58 3.31 -21.06 -14.37
C LYS A 58 2.86 -19.61 -14.47
N MET A 59 3.32 -18.73 -13.58
CA MET A 59 3.14 -17.30 -13.75
C MET A 59 4.33 -16.81 -14.54
N ASP A 60 4.06 -16.09 -15.63
CA ASP A 60 5.15 -15.51 -16.41
C ASP A 60 5.97 -14.51 -15.56
N ASN A 61 5.39 -13.90 -14.51
CA ASN A 61 6.06 -12.97 -13.60
C ASN A 61 5.50 -12.96 -12.15
N PRO A 62 6.35 -12.67 -11.14
CA PRO A 62 5.96 -12.52 -9.74
C PRO A 62 5.18 -11.22 -9.50
N PHE A 63 4.25 -11.25 -8.55
CA PHE A 63 3.47 -10.08 -8.10
C PHE A 63 3.75 -9.86 -6.62
N SER A 64 3.99 -8.59 -6.24
CA SER A 64 4.11 -8.20 -4.84
C SER A 64 3.29 -6.96 -4.52
N LEU A 65 2.63 -7.02 -3.38
CA LEU A 65 1.84 -5.96 -2.79
C LEU A 65 2.37 -5.73 -1.38
N HIS A 66 2.77 -4.51 -1.06
CA HIS A 66 3.19 -4.12 0.28
C HIS A 66 2.36 -2.91 0.71
N THR A 67 1.90 -2.89 1.95
CA THR A 67 1.22 -1.72 2.46
C THR A 67 1.39 -1.56 3.95
N ASP A 68 1.70 -0.32 4.32
CA ASP A 68 1.90 0.12 5.67
C ASP A 68 0.72 1.03 6.01
N PHE A 69 0.07 0.77 7.16
CA PHE A 69 -1.02 1.58 7.67
C PHE A 69 -0.73 2.01 9.10
N ASP A 70 -0.84 3.31 9.34
CA ASP A 70 -0.70 3.91 10.66
C ASP A 70 -2.07 4.42 11.07
N GLY A 71 -2.55 3.98 12.23
CA GLY A 71 -3.94 4.18 12.59
C GLY A 71 -4.15 4.53 14.04
N VAL A 72 -5.13 5.40 14.29
CA VAL A 72 -5.71 5.59 15.62
C VAL A 72 -7.21 5.37 15.56
N ILE A 73 -7.75 4.72 16.57
CA ILE A 73 -9.20 4.58 16.77
C ILE A 73 -9.53 5.09 18.18
N ASP A 74 -10.53 5.96 18.27
CA ASP A 74 -10.95 6.61 19.51
C ASP A 74 -12.02 5.81 20.29
N GLU A 75 -12.37 6.31 21.48
CA GLU A 75 -13.40 5.69 22.36
C GLU A 75 -14.81 5.71 21.76
N GLN A 76 -15.06 6.57 20.78
CA GLN A 76 -16.31 6.59 20.05
C GLN A 76 -16.31 5.57 18.91
N GLY A 77 -15.17 4.93 18.60
CA GLY A 77 -15.02 4.00 17.49
C GLY A 77 -14.77 4.69 16.15
N ASN A 78 -14.52 5.99 16.12
CA ASN A 78 -14.04 6.64 14.91
C ASN A 78 -12.57 6.26 14.69
N GLY A 79 -12.14 6.16 13.43
CA GLY A 79 -10.77 5.83 13.05
C GLY A 79 -10.15 6.92 12.18
N SER A 80 -8.84 7.14 12.32
CA SER A 80 -8.02 7.97 11.45
C SER A 80 -6.82 7.15 11.05
N PHE A 81 -6.57 7.04 9.74
CA PHE A 81 -5.59 6.13 9.17
C PHE A 81 -4.80 6.87 8.10
N ASP A 82 -3.49 6.74 8.15
CA ASP A 82 -2.59 7.07 7.05
C ASP A 82 -2.12 5.75 6.44
N PHE A 83 -2.07 5.69 5.11
CA PHE A 83 -1.65 4.48 4.42
C PHE A 83 -0.72 4.77 3.27
N ALA A 84 0.25 3.87 3.12
CA ALA A 84 1.10 3.75 1.95
C ALA A 84 0.83 2.37 1.33
N LEU A 85 0.55 2.35 0.03
CA LEU A 85 0.37 1.13 -0.74
C LEU A 85 1.40 1.13 -1.86
N GLN A 86 2.28 0.15 -1.82
CA GLN A 86 3.24 -0.12 -2.87
C GLN A 86 2.80 -1.35 -3.66
N VAL A 87 2.58 -1.15 -4.96
CA VAL A 87 2.32 -2.23 -5.90
C VAL A 87 3.53 -2.35 -6.81
N THR A 88 4.10 -3.55 -6.90
CA THR A 88 5.14 -3.86 -7.88
C THR A 88 4.52 -4.69 -9.00
N ASP A 89 4.52 -4.15 -10.22
CA ASP A 89 3.97 -4.82 -11.39
C ASP A 89 5.04 -5.46 -12.30
N TYR A 90 4.60 -5.92 -13.48
CA TYR A 90 5.32 -6.69 -14.50
C TYR A 90 6.69 -6.10 -14.89
N ASP A 91 6.87 -4.78 -14.85
CA ASP A 91 8.08 -4.10 -15.33
C ASP A 91 9.07 -3.71 -14.21
N SER A 92 8.84 -4.20 -12.99
CA SER A 92 9.52 -3.68 -11.78
C SER A 92 9.30 -2.18 -11.58
N GLN A 93 8.23 -1.63 -12.18
CA GLN A 93 7.77 -0.29 -11.89
C GLN A 93 6.99 -0.31 -10.59
N PHE A 94 7.39 0.56 -9.67
CA PHE A 94 6.71 0.73 -8.39
C PHE A 94 5.66 1.82 -8.54
N LYS A 95 4.42 1.49 -8.18
CA LYS A 95 3.38 2.49 -7.96
C LYS A 95 3.12 2.60 -6.48
N ASP A 96 3.51 3.75 -5.93
CA ASP A 96 3.20 4.11 -4.56
C ASP A 96 1.93 4.96 -4.54
N PHE A 97 0.98 4.56 -3.69
CA PHE A 97 -0.21 5.34 -3.38
C PHE A 97 -0.15 5.73 -1.91
N TYR A 98 -0.23 7.03 -1.66
CA TYR A 98 -0.28 7.58 -0.31
C TYR A 98 -1.64 8.24 -0.10
N GLY A 99 -2.27 7.95 1.03
CA GLY A 99 -3.54 8.56 1.38
C GLY A 99 -3.81 8.56 2.86
N SER A 100 -4.78 9.38 3.23
CA SER A 100 -5.32 9.45 4.57
C SER A 100 -6.81 9.15 4.52
N MET A 101 -7.31 8.44 5.51
CA MET A 101 -8.71 8.07 5.65
C MET A 101 -9.19 8.34 7.07
N ILE A 102 -10.36 8.95 7.22
CA ILE A 102 -11.04 9.07 8.50
C ILE A 102 -12.37 8.35 8.39
N VAL A 103 -12.62 7.38 9.26
CA VAL A 103 -13.88 6.62 9.30
C VAL A 103 -14.66 7.04 10.54
N THR A 104 -15.89 7.46 10.33
CA THR A 104 -16.85 7.78 11.40
C THR A 104 -18.08 6.88 11.25
N HIS A 105 -19.05 7.02 12.15
CA HIS A 105 -20.26 6.19 12.13
C HIS A 105 -21.07 6.31 10.83
N ASP A 106 -21.09 7.50 10.21
CA ASP A 106 -21.94 7.78 9.04
C ASP A 106 -21.15 8.16 7.78
N LYS A 107 -19.84 8.36 7.88
CA LYS A 107 -19.01 8.86 6.76
C LYS A 107 -17.61 8.27 6.73
N ILE A 108 -17.13 8.05 5.51
CA ILE A 108 -15.71 7.81 5.22
C ILE A 108 -15.18 9.07 4.56
N TYR A 109 -14.18 9.69 5.17
CA TYR A 109 -13.41 10.79 4.60
C TYR A 109 -12.12 10.23 4.02
N PHE A 110 -11.67 10.75 2.89
CA PHE A 110 -10.40 10.37 2.28
C PHE A 110 -9.71 11.58 1.66
N SER A 111 -8.39 11.54 1.63
CA SER A 111 -7.51 12.51 0.96
C SER A 111 -6.33 11.75 0.37
N GLN A 112 -5.89 12.14 -0.82
CA GLN A 112 -4.67 11.64 -1.44
C GLN A 112 -3.54 12.63 -1.13
N ALA A 113 -2.41 12.14 -0.60
CA ALA A 113 -1.18 12.92 -0.43
C ALA A 113 -1.28 14.33 0.22
N GLY A 114 -2.32 14.63 1.01
CA GLY A 114 -2.52 15.93 1.65
C GLY A 114 -3.34 16.95 0.83
N ASP A 115 -3.95 16.51 -0.27
CA ASP A 115 -4.89 17.28 -1.09
C ASP A 115 -6.25 17.47 -0.38
N ASP A 116 -7.20 18.08 -1.09
CA ASP A 116 -8.57 18.29 -0.62
C ASP A 116 -9.19 17.01 -0.05
N TRP A 117 -9.95 17.17 1.02
CA TRP A 117 -10.65 16.08 1.65
C TRP A 117 -12.00 15.87 0.99
N PHE A 118 -12.35 14.61 0.76
CA PHE A 118 -13.64 14.20 0.25
C PHE A 118 -14.31 13.27 1.25
N PHE A 119 -15.64 13.16 1.20
CA PHE A 119 -16.35 12.17 2.00
C PHE A 119 -17.47 11.48 1.26
N ILE A 120 -17.68 10.21 1.59
CA ILE A 120 -18.80 9.38 1.17
C ILE A 120 -19.69 9.14 2.39
N LYS A 121 -21.01 9.35 2.24
CA LYS A 121 -21.97 8.96 3.27
C LYS A 121 -22.18 7.45 3.22
N MET A 122 -22.08 6.81 4.37
CA MET A 122 -22.44 5.41 4.51
C MET A 122 -23.95 5.32 4.68
N ASN A 123 -24.63 4.65 3.76
CA ASN A 123 -26.02 4.25 3.96
C ASN A 123 -26.07 3.16 5.05
N ASP A 124 -27.09 3.20 5.91
CA ASP A 124 -27.31 2.21 6.96
C ASP A 124 -27.12 0.78 6.39
N GLY A 125 -26.04 0.11 6.82
CA GLY A 125 -25.76 -1.29 6.51
C GLY A 125 -24.80 -1.62 5.35
N GLN A 126 -24.18 -0.65 4.65
CA GLN A 126 -23.28 -0.98 3.53
C GLN A 126 -21.84 -1.33 3.91
N ILE A 127 -21.35 -0.87 5.07
CA ILE A 127 -20.05 -1.27 5.65
C ILE A 127 -20.26 -1.46 7.15
N SER A 128 -20.59 -2.68 7.58
CA SER A 128 -20.68 -3.02 9.00
C SER A 128 -19.27 -3.30 9.55
N LEU A 129 -18.43 -2.25 9.65
CA LEU A 129 -17.27 -2.25 10.56
C LEU A 129 -17.73 -2.21 12.04
N PHE A 130 -19.00 -1.90 12.24
CA PHE A 130 -19.69 -1.73 13.50
C PHE A 130 -20.89 -2.69 13.52
N SER A 131 -20.91 -3.64 14.46
CA SER A 131 -22.14 -4.40 14.74
C SER A 131 -22.86 -3.75 15.91
N GLU A 132 -24.19 -3.78 15.88
CA GLU A 132 -25.03 -3.21 16.93
C GLU A 132 -24.96 -3.97 18.28
N ASN A 133 -24.28 -5.13 18.33
CA ASN A 133 -24.21 -6.02 19.49
C ASN A 133 -22.75 -6.44 19.82
N GLU A 134 -21.84 -5.47 20.01
CA GLU A 134 -20.40 -5.73 20.25
C GLU A 134 -20.11 -6.67 21.46
N GLU A 135 -20.96 -6.68 22.49
CA GLU A 135 -20.78 -7.51 23.69
C GLU A 135 -21.04 -9.01 23.40
N ASN A 136 -22.04 -9.30 22.55
CA ASN A 136 -22.36 -10.68 22.12
C ASN A 136 -21.31 -11.21 21.12
N ASP A 137 -20.79 -10.35 20.24
CA ASP A 137 -19.74 -10.72 19.29
C ASP A 137 -18.45 -11.13 20.01
N LEU A 138 -18.07 -10.40 21.07
CA LEU A 138 -16.85 -10.69 21.82
C LEU A 138 -16.94 -12.03 22.55
N ASP A 139 -18.07 -12.34 23.18
CA ASP A 139 -18.27 -13.63 23.85
C ASP A 139 -18.31 -14.81 22.87
N GLN A 140 -18.89 -14.62 21.68
CA GLN A 140 -18.85 -15.61 20.61
C GLN A 140 -17.42 -15.87 20.13
N ILE A 141 -16.63 -14.82 19.96
CA ILE A 141 -15.22 -14.89 19.57
C ILE A 141 -14.40 -15.61 20.65
N LYS A 142 -14.55 -15.24 21.92
CA LYS A 142 -13.88 -15.91 23.06
C LYS A 142 -14.19 -17.41 23.06
N THR A 143 -15.46 -17.77 22.84
CA THR A 143 -15.92 -19.16 22.78
C THR A 143 -15.29 -19.91 21.62
N LEU A 144 -15.34 -19.34 20.41
CA LEU A 144 -14.77 -19.91 19.18
C LEU A 144 -13.29 -20.27 19.36
N ILE A 145 -12.51 -19.31 19.86
CA ILE A 145 -11.07 -19.49 20.02
C ILE A 145 -10.79 -20.56 21.07
N THR A 146 -11.46 -20.48 22.23
CA THR A 146 -11.30 -21.49 23.30
C THR A 146 -11.56 -22.92 22.78
N GLU A 147 -12.56 -23.09 21.92
CA GLU A 147 -12.85 -24.38 21.27
C GLU A 147 -11.74 -24.81 20.30
N MET A 148 -11.28 -23.90 19.43
CA MET A 148 -10.23 -24.18 18.46
C MET A 148 -8.96 -24.70 19.13
N LEU A 149 -8.53 -24.11 20.24
CA LEU A 149 -7.32 -24.57 20.93
C LEU A 149 -7.54 -25.81 21.79
N LYS A 150 -8.69 -25.95 22.43
CA LYS A 150 -9.04 -27.19 23.14
C LYS A 150 -9.01 -28.39 22.18
N ASN A 151 -9.43 -28.18 20.95
CA ASN A 151 -9.41 -29.19 19.89
C ASN A 151 -8.05 -29.28 19.16
N GLY A 152 -7.07 -28.47 19.56
CA GLY A 152 -5.72 -28.44 18.99
C GLY A 152 -5.67 -27.98 17.53
N VAL A 153 -6.68 -27.20 17.09
CA VAL A 153 -6.69 -26.52 15.79
C VAL A 153 -5.55 -25.50 15.74
N ILE A 154 -5.24 -24.86 16.86
CA ILE A 154 -4.10 -23.97 17.00
C ILE A 154 -3.16 -24.57 18.04
N GLU A 155 -1.89 -24.68 17.70
CA GLU A 155 -0.82 -25.13 18.58
C GLU A 155 0.18 -23.99 18.75
N TYR A 156 0.75 -23.84 19.95
CA TYR A 156 1.59 -22.68 20.24
C TYR A 156 2.49 -22.93 21.44
N HIS A 157 3.54 -22.10 21.56
CA HIS A 157 4.47 -22.16 22.68
C HIS A 157 5.15 -20.81 22.89
N ALA A 158 5.52 -20.54 24.16
CA ALA A 158 6.38 -19.41 24.47
C ALA A 158 7.80 -19.66 23.95
N GLU A 159 8.32 -18.74 23.14
CA GLU A 159 9.68 -18.84 22.60
C GLU A 159 10.68 -18.07 23.46
N THR A 160 10.42 -16.78 23.65
CA THR A 160 11.39 -15.83 24.24
C THR A 160 10.67 -14.65 24.89
N VAL A 161 11.44 -13.74 25.47
CA VAL A 161 10.99 -12.42 25.94
C VAL A 161 11.70 -11.36 25.12
N ASP A 162 10.94 -10.45 24.53
CA ASP A 162 11.40 -9.35 23.69
C ASP A 162 11.09 -8.00 24.38
N TYR A 163 11.75 -6.93 23.94
CA TYR A 163 11.44 -5.57 24.39
C TYR A 163 10.90 -4.76 23.21
N ILE A 164 9.59 -4.49 23.21
CA ILE A 164 8.85 -3.90 22.09
C ILE A 164 8.07 -2.69 22.59
N SER A 165 8.20 -1.55 21.91
CA SER A 165 7.50 -0.30 22.24
C SER A 165 7.60 0.11 23.72
N GLY A 166 8.76 -0.11 24.34
CA GLY A 166 9.00 0.22 25.75
C GLY A 166 8.45 -0.80 26.75
N LYS A 167 7.90 -1.92 26.28
CA LYS A 167 7.33 -3.00 27.10
C LYS A 167 8.18 -4.25 27.02
N LEU A 168 8.37 -4.91 28.16
CA LEU A 168 8.95 -6.25 28.21
C LEU A 168 7.82 -7.25 27.92
N ALA A 169 7.89 -7.95 26.80
CA ALA A 169 6.79 -8.78 26.30
C ALA A 169 7.23 -10.23 26.05
N VAL A 170 6.40 -11.19 26.42
CA VAL A 170 6.63 -12.61 26.10
C VAL A 170 6.14 -12.87 24.68
N ARG A 171 7.00 -13.46 23.85
CA ARG A 171 6.66 -13.90 22.49
C ARG A 171 6.15 -15.33 22.50
N TYR A 172 4.98 -15.52 21.92
CA TYR A 172 4.37 -16.81 21.66
C TYR A 172 4.33 -17.06 20.17
N TYR A 173 4.99 -18.13 19.71
CA TYR A 173 4.80 -18.64 18.36
C TYR A 173 3.58 -19.54 18.34
N TYR A 174 2.74 -19.39 17.31
CA TYR A 174 1.59 -20.25 17.07
C TYR A 174 1.56 -20.77 15.64
N GLU A 175 0.86 -21.88 15.45
CA GLU A 175 0.64 -22.54 14.17
C GLU A 175 -0.76 -23.13 14.12
N ILE A 176 -1.43 -23.00 12.98
CA ILE A 176 -2.77 -23.50 12.76
C ILE A 176 -2.70 -24.80 11.96
N ASN A 177 -3.27 -25.86 12.54
CA ASN A 177 -3.46 -27.13 11.88
C ASN A 177 -4.65 -27.04 10.92
N CYS A 178 -4.37 -26.88 9.63
CA CYS A 178 -5.39 -26.68 8.60
C CYS A 178 -6.39 -27.85 8.48
N GLU A 179 -5.99 -29.09 8.80
CA GLU A 179 -6.85 -30.27 8.78
C GLU A 179 -7.92 -30.18 9.86
N LYS A 180 -7.49 -29.92 11.10
CA LYS A 180 -8.41 -29.71 12.24
C LYS A 180 -9.23 -28.43 12.05
N LEU A 181 -8.66 -27.39 11.46
CA LEU A 181 -9.40 -26.17 11.11
C LEU A 181 -10.52 -26.47 10.12
N ALA A 182 -10.25 -27.26 9.07
CA ALA A 182 -11.25 -27.66 8.10
C ALA A 182 -12.40 -28.44 8.76
N ASP A 183 -12.08 -29.38 9.65
CA ASP A 183 -13.09 -30.15 10.39
C ASP A 183 -13.94 -29.25 11.30
N TYR A 184 -13.30 -28.32 12.03
CA TYR A 184 -13.98 -27.34 12.86
C TYR A 184 -14.93 -26.45 12.04
N LEU A 185 -14.47 -25.90 10.91
CA LEU A 185 -15.28 -25.02 10.07
C LEU A 185 -16.46 -25.76 9.42
N ILE A 186 -16.34 -27.07 9.14
CA ILE A 186 -17.48 -27.90 8.72
C ILE A 186 -18.49 -28.04 9.85
N GLU A 187 -18.04 -28.35 11.06
CA GLU A 187 -18.92 -28.51 12.24
C GLU A 187 -19.71 -27.22 12.52
N GLN A 188 -19.03 -26.07 12.40
CA GLN A 188 -19.63 -24.73 12.55
C GLN A 188 -20.43 -24.29 11.33
N ARG A 189 -20.51 -25.11 10.27
CA ARG A 189 -21.20 -24.82 8.99
C ARG A 189 -20.72 -23.54 8.31
N GLN A 190 -19.45 -23.19 8.50
CA GLN A 190 -18.82 -22.00 7.93
C GLN A 190 -18.27 -22.25 6.52
N ILE A 191 -17.94 -23.51 6.18
CA ILE A 191 -17.44 -23.89 4.86
C ILE A 191 -18.15 -25.13 4.32
N SER A 192 -18.09 -25.32 2.99
CA SER A 192 -18.59 -26.53 2.35
C SER A 192 -17.62 -27.70 2.53
N ASN A 193 -18.12 -28.94 2.41
CA ASN A 193 -17.27 -30.14 2.38
C ASN A 193 -16.23 -30.07 1.25
N THR A 194 -16.58 -29.45 0.12
CA THR A 194 -15.66 -29.26 -1.01
C THR A 194 -14.51 -28.33 -0.66
N ASP A 195 -14.79 -27.22 0.03
CA ASP A 195 -13.75 -26.26 0.42
C ASP A 195 -12.87 -26.79 1.55
N ALA A 196 -13.44 -27.59 2.45
CA ALA A 196 -12.69 -28.32 3.46
C ALA A 196 -11.68 -29.31 2.83
N ILE A 197 -12.09 -30.06 1.80
CA ILE A 197 -11.17 -30.95 1.06
C ILE A 197 -10.03 -30.15 0.41
N LYS A 198 -10.32 -28.97 -0.16
CA LYS A 198 -9.28 -28.10 -0.72
C LYS A 198 -8.31 -27.64 0.36
N LEU A 199 -8.79 -27.14 1.49
CA LEU A 199 -7.94 -26.68 2.60
C LEU A 199 -7.02 -27.80 3.11
N LYS A 200 -7.55 -29.02 3.27
CA LYS A 200 -6.74 -30.19 3.63
C LYS A 200 -5.68 -30.51 2.58
N SER A 201 -6.04 -30.48 1.29
CA SER A 201 -5.08 -30.72 0.21
C SER A 201 -3.98 -29.66 0.10
N LEU A 202 -4.27 -28.40 0.49
CA LEU A 202 -3.26 -27.35 0.52
C LEU A 202 -2.24 -27.58 1.64
N GLN A 203 -2.65 -28.14 2.79
CA GLN A 203 -1.72 -28.50 3.86
C GLN A 203 -0.75 -29.62 3.41
N GLU A 204 -1.23 -30.60 2.64
CA GLU A 204 -0.36 -31.61 2.02
C GLU A 204 0.65 -30.99 1.03
N GLN A 205 0.36 -29.79 0.52
CA GLN A 205 1.22 -28.97 -0.35
C GLN A 205 2.01 -27.92 0.45
N ASN A 206 2.34 -28.23 1.71
CA ASN A 206 3.09 -27.36 2.62
C ASN A 206 2.46 -25.98 2.88
N LEU A 207 1.13 -25.86 2.83
CA LEU A 207 0.48 -24.67 3.40
C LEU A 207 0.74 -24.63 4.90
N LYS A 208 1.40 -23.57 5.34
CA LYS A 208 1.66 -23.24 6.72
C LYS A 208 0.95 -21.94 7.08
N ILE A 209 0.14 -21.98 8.13
CA ILE A 209 -0.47 -20.79 8.73
C ILE A 209 0.10 -20.67 10.14
N SER A 210 0.87 -19.63 10.39
CA SER A 210 1.57 -19.45 11.66
C SER A 210 1.72 -17.97 11.99
N GLY A 211 2.30 -17.66 13.14
CA GLY A 211 2.64 -16.30 13.47
C GLY A 211 3.16 -16.17 14.88
N ASN A 212 3.25 -14.92 15.34
CA ASN A 212 3.73 -14.60 16.66
C ASN A 212 2.79 -13.63 17.36
N PHE A 213 2.74 -13.72 18.68
CA PHE A 213 1.98 -12.81 19.52
C PHE A 213 2.80 -12.41 20.73
N TRP A 214 2.77 -11.12 21.06
CA TRP A 214 3.52 -10.55 22.16
C TRP A 214 2.57 -10.00 23.22
N ILE A 215 2.79 -10.44 24.47
CA ILE A 215 2.00 -10.03 25.63
C ILE A 215 2.91 -9.32 26.62
N ASP A 216 2.54 -8.11 27.01
CA ASP A 216 3.21 -7.35 28.06
C ASP A 216 3.24 -8.15 29.37
N THR A 217 4.42 -8.28 29.97
CA THR A 217 4.64 -8.99 31.23
C THR A 217 4.07 -8.27 32.46
N VAL A 218 3.74 -6.98 32.35
CA VAL A 218 3.26 -6.17 33.48
C VAL A 218 1.76 -5.93 33.39
N GLU A 219 1.29 -5.33 32.30
CA GLU A 219 -0.12 -4.98 32.15
C GLU A 219 -0.95 -6.09 31.51
N MET A 220 -0.32 -7.18 31.05
CA MET A 220 -1.02 -8.29 30.41
C MET A 220 -1.84 -7.84 29.20
N MET A 221 -1.31 -6.86 28.47
CA MET A 221 -1.90 -6.30 27.26
C MET A 221 -1.21 -6.89 26.03
N PRO A 222 -1.95 -7.07 24.91
CA PRO A 222 -1.30 -7.33 23.63
C PRO A 222 -0.35 -6.17 23.28
N VAL A 223 0.79 -6.51 22.66
CA VAL A 223 1.79 -5.54 22.20
C VAL A 223 1.94 -5.61 20.68
N MET A 224 2.08 -6.82 20.15
CA MET A 224 2.25 -7.04 18.72
C MET A 224 1.64 -8.39 18.34
N PHE A 225 1.27 -8.52 17.07
CA PHE A 225 0.86 -9.75 16.44
C PHE A 225 1.40 -9.85 15.02
N THR A 226 1.71 -11.06 14.57
CA THR A 226 1.94 -11.38 13.17
C THR A 226 1.13 -12.60 12.76
N LEU A 227 0.67 -12.62 11.51
CA LEU A 227 0.10 -13.75 10.81
C LEU A 227 0.88 -13.95 9.52
N ASP A 228 1.35 -15.16 9.28
CA ASP A 228 2.01 -15.59 8.06
C ASP A 228 1.26 -16.80 7.49
N VAL A 229 0.83 -16.68 6.23
CA VAL A 229 0.24 -17.76 5.44
C VAL A 229 1.18 -18.02 4.27
N VAL A 230 1.86 -19.15 4.31
CA VAL A 230 2.87 -19.54 3.32
C VAL A 230 2.45 -20.84 2.68
N SER A 231 2.24 -20.85 1.37
CA SER A 231 2.09 -22.07 0.59
C SER A 231 3.33 -22.25 -0.26
N ASP A 232 4.01 -23.38 -0.12
CA ASP A 232 5.22 -23.73 -0.88
C ASP A 232 5.14 -25.16 -1.44
N PRO A 233 4.40 -25.36 -2.55
CA PRO A 233 4.23 -26.68 -3.14
C PRO A 233 5.51 -27.29 -3.74
N VAL A 234 6.54 -26.50 -4.12
CA VAL A 234 7.69 -27.01 -4.91
C VAL A 234 9.04 -26.31 -4.61
N GLY A 235 9.19 -25.51 -3.56
CA GLY A 235 10.44 -24.82 -3.18
C GLY A 235 10.84 -23.63 -4.07
N VAL A 236 10.25 -23.53 -5.26
CA VAL A 236 10.46 -22.44 -6.24
C VAL A 236 9.16 -21.69 -6.60
N ALA A 237 8.00 -22.27 -6.27
CA ALA A 237 6.70 -21.66 -6.43
C ALA A 237 6.08 -21.50 -5.06
N TYR A 238 5.77 -20.27 -4.66
CA TYR A 238 5.16 -19.97 -3.37
C TYR A 238 4.10 -18.88 -3.46
N THR A 239 3.20 -18.89 -2.50
CA THR A 239 2.34 -17.76 -2.17
C THR A 239 2.57 -17.42 -0.71
N LYS A 240 3.02 -16.20 -0.46
CA LYS A 240 3.27 -15.68 0.88
C LYS A 240 2.31 -14.54 1.12
N PHE A 241 1.55 -14.64 2.20
CA PHE A 241 0.75 -13.57 2.73
C PHE A 241 1.24 -13.35 4.15
N GLY A 242 1.46 -12.10 4.52
CA GLY A 242 1.72 -11.76 5.91
C GLY A 242 1.07 -10.46 6.32
N PHE A 243 0.80 -10.40 7.60
CA PHE A 243 0.10 -9.31 8.25
C PHE A 243 0.70 -9.13 9.63
N SER A 244 1.03 -7.90 10.00
CA SER A 244 1.51 -7.57 11.33
C SER A 244 0.74 -6.39 11.89
N VAL A 245 0.59 -6.36 13.21
CA VAL A 245 -0.02 -5.25 13.95
C VAL A 245 0.85 -4.97 15.15
N LEU A 246 1.35 -3.75 15.26
CA LEU A 246 2.03 -3.22 16.43
C LEU A 246 1.09 -2.26 17.16
N LEU A 247 0.90 -2.44 18.47
CA LEU A 247 0.08 -1.56 19.30
C LEU A 247 0.98 -0.55 20.02
N ASN A 248 0.96 0.69 19.54
CA ASN A 248 1.79 1.78 20.07
C ASN A 248 1.27 2.28 21.41
N SER A 249 -0.04 2.49 21.51
CA SER A 249 -0.67 2.88 22.76
C SER A 249 -2.12 2.41 22.83
N ILE A 250 -2.57 2.11 24.04
CA ILE A 250 -3.92 1.60 24.32
C ILE A 250 -4.56 2.49 25.39
N ASN A 251 -5.84 2.81 25.22
CA ASN A 251 -6.62 3.67 26.12
C ASN A 251 -6.02 5.07 26.32
N LYS A 252 -5.20 5.52 25.36
CA LYS A 252 -4.74 6.90 25.29
C LYS A 252 -5.84 7.73 24.65
N VAL A 253 -6.28 8.77 25.37
CA VAL A 253 -7.32 9.68 24.87
C VAL A 253 -6.83 10.32 23.58
N THR A 254 -7.55 10.06 22.49
CA THR A 254 -7.32 10.67 21.20
C THR A 254 -8.65 11.15 20.66
N ASN A 255 -8.70 12.40 20.22
CA ASN A 255 -9.90 12.97 19.60
C ASN A 255 -9.67 13.04 18.11
N ILE A 256 -10.33 12.17 17.36
CA ILE A 256 -10.30 12.21 15.91
C ILE A 256 -11.19 13.36 15.45
N ARG A 257 -10.65 14.22 14.60
CA ARG A 257 -11.35 15.37 14.03
C ARG A 257 -11.55 15.15 12.55
N VAL A 258 -12.76 15.37 12.09
CA VAL A 258 -13.07 15.35 10.66
C VAL A 258 -12.74 16.71 10.03
N PRO A 259 -12.37 16.75 8.74
CA PRO A 259 -12.10 18.00 8.03
C PRO A 259 -13.41 18.75 7.75
N GLU A 260 -13.55 19.98 8.26
CA GLU A 260 -14.76 20.80 8.05
C GLU A 260 -14.94 21.20 6.58
N SER A 261 -13.84 21.30 5.82
CA SER A 261 -13.84 21.62 4.40
C SER A 261 -14.09 20.42 3.49
N ALA A 262 -14.32 19.22 4.05
CA ALA A 262 -14.46 18.01 3.24
C ALA A 262 -15.66 18.10 2.30
N LEU A 263 -15.46 17.77 1.03
CA LEU A 263 -16.48 17.82 0.00
C LEU A 263 -17.21 16.48 -0.13
N SER A 264 -18.54 16.52 -0.18
CA SER A 264 -19.35 15.31 -0.38
C SER A 264 -19.15 14.78 -1.79
N PHE A 265 -18.73 13.52 -1.93
CA PHE A 265 -18.62 12.86 -3.23
C PHE A 265 -19.98 12.77 -3.95
N GLU A 266 -21.08 12.61 -3.19
CA GLU A 266 -22.45 12.58 -3.72
C GLU A 266 -23.00 13.92 -4.23
N ASN A 267 -22.31 15.05 -3.98
CA ASN A 267 -22.75 16.39 -4.40
C ASN A 267 -21.89 17.00 -5.51
N TYR A 268 -20.96 16.23 -6.10
CA TYR A 268 -20.30 16.68 -7.32
C TYR A 268 -21.32 16.63 -8.46
N ASP A 269 -21.78 17.80 -8.89
CA ASP A 269 -22.54 17.94 -10.14
C ASP A 269 -21.70 17.30 -11.25
N SER A 270 -22.33 16.41 -12.02
CA SER A 270 -21.79 15.60 -13.12
C SER A 270 -20.66 16.24 -13.95
N ARG A 271 -20.67 17.57 -14.10
CA ARG A 271 -19.64 18.34 -14.83
C ARG A 271 -18.29 18.41 -14.11
N GLN A 272 -18.25 18.53 -12.79
CA GLN A 272 -16.97 18.65 -12.07
C GLN A 272 -16.28 17.30 -11.89
N THR A 273 -17.04 16.20 -11.79
CA THR A 273 -16.47 14.84 -11.86
C THR A 273 -15.95 14.55 -13.25
N GLU A 274 -16.65 14.99 -14.30
CA GLU A 274 -16.17 14.92 -15.67
C GLU A 274 -14.88 15.74 -15.82
N ASP A 275 -14.84 16.99 -15.35
CA ASP A 275 -13.63 17.82 -15.40
C ASP A 275 -12.46 17.22 -14.61
N PHE A 276 -12.69 16.64 -13.43
CA PHE A 276 -11.64 15.99 -12.63
C PHE A 276 -11.14 14.70 -13.27
N VAL A 277 -12.05 13.83 -13.72
CA VAL A 277 -11.72 12.58 -14.42
C VAL A 277 -11.01 12.89 -15.74
N MET A 278 -11.48 13.87 -16.50
CA MET A 278 -10.83 14.31 -17.73
C MET A 278 -9.45 14.93 -17.43
N SER A 279 -9.30 15.75 -16.40
CA SER A 279 -7.98 16.30 -16.03
C SER A 279 -6.99 15.21 -15.58
N SER A 280 -7.47 14.16 -14.92
CA SER A 280 -6.64 13.01 -14.51
C SER A 280 -6.30 12.12 -15.70
N ILE A 281 -7.24 11.93 -16.63
CA ILE A 281 -7.00 11.22 -17.91
C ILE A 281 -6.02 12.00 -18.77
N ASP A 282 -6.20 13.32 -18.92
CA ASP A 282 -5.30 14.21 -19.67
C ASP A 282 -3.88 14.17 -19.07
N SER A 283 -3.77 14.16 -17.73
CA SER A 283 -2.48 14.01 -17.05
C SER A 283 -1.84 12.65 -17.30
N ILE A 284 -2.62 11.56 -17.30
CA ILE A 284 -2.11 10.23 -17.62
C ILE A 284 -1.69 10.16 -19.09
N GLU A 285 -2.52 10.66 -20.01
CA GLU A 285 -2.22 10.71 -21.45
C GLU A 285 -0.96 11.52 -21.75
N SER A 286 -0.74 12.63 -21.05
CA SER A 286 0.49 13.44 -21.19
C SER A 286 1.77 12.71 -20.75
N SER A 287 1.64 11.63 -19.99
CA SER A 287 2.77 10.84 -19.47
C SER A 287 2.97 9.49 -20.18
N LEU A 288 2.10 9.13 -21.12
CA LEU A 288 2.24 7.89 -21.89
C LEU A 288 3.37 8.02 -22.91
N ASP A 289 4.23 7.01 -22.95
CA ASP A 289 5.26 6.75 -23.97
C ASP A 289 4.94 5.34 -24.51
N THR A 290 4.27 5.27 -25.65
CA THR A 290 3.63 4.03 -26.13
C THR A 290 4.63 3.04 -26.73
N ASP A 291 5.72 3.52 -27.32
CA ASP A 291 6.74 2.69 -27.95
C ASP A 291 8.06 2.61 -27.15
N GLY A 292 8.15 3.33 -26.03
CA GLY A 292 9.22 3.22 -25.05
C GLY A 292 10.55 3.77 -25.56
N ASP A 293 10.50 4.86 -26.31
CA ASP A 293 11.66 5.47 -26.95
C ASP A 293 12.25 6.66 -26.14
N GLY A 294 11.50 7.12 -25.14
CA GLY A 294 11.87 8.22 -24.24
C GLY A 294 11.19 9.56 -24.54
N LEU A 295 10.34 9.65 -25.57
CA LEU A 295 9.42 10.78 -25.81
C LEU A 295 8.01 10.43 -25.33
N THR A 296 7.29 11.42 -24.80
CA THR A 296 5.86 11.19 -24.51
C THR A 296 5.05 11.25 -25.81
N ASN A 297 3.97 10.48 -25.91
CA ASN A 297 3.01 10.52 -27.03
C ASN A 297 2.60 11.97 -27.37
N GLN A 298 2.51 12.82 -26.34
CA GLN A 298 2.18 14.23 -26.49
C GLN A 298 3.31 15.02 -27.16
N ASP A 299 4.55 14.84 -26.74
CA ASP A 299 5.72 15.49 -27.35
C ASP A 299 5.93 15.02 -28.79
N GLU A 300 5.78 13.72 -29.03
CA GLU A 300 5.81 13.12 -30.36
C GLU A 300 4.73 13.72 -31.27
N THR A 301 3.49 13.79 -30.81
CA THR A 301 2.38 14.33 -31.62
C THR A 301 2.47 15.84 -31.81
N ASN A 302 2.85 16.59 -30.78
CA ASN A 302 2.72 18.05 -30.78
C ASN A 302 4.01 18.78 -31.14
N ILE A 303 5.16 18.29 -30.70
CA ILE A 303 6.45 18.98 -30.78
C ILE A 303 7.32 18.38 -31.90
N TRP A 304 7.56 17.07 -31.87
CA TRP A 304 8.55 16.41 -32.72
C TRP A 304 7.97 15.84 -34.01
N LYS A 305 6.65 15.62 -34.05
CA LYS A 305 5.90 15.06 -35.19
C LYS A 305 6.35 13.64 -35.58
N THR A 306 6.66 12.82 -34.60
CA THR A 306 7.05 11.41 -34.73
C THR A 306 5.83 10.47 -34.59
N ASP A 307 5.99 9.19 -34.91
CA ASP A 307 4.93 8.18 -34.82
C ASP A 307 4.94 7.49 -33.44
N ILE A 308 3.89 7.76 -32.66
CA ILE A 308 3.70 7.22 -31.30
C ILE A 308 3.72 5.69 -31.17
N PHE A 309 3.73 4.94 -32.27
CA PHE A 309 3.81 3.48 -32.26
C PHE A 309 5.15 2.95 -32.82
N SER A 310 6.12 3.83 -33.08
CA SER A 310 7.40 3.48 -33.72
C SER A 310 8.56 4.25 -33.11
N ALA A 311 9.31 3.57 -32.25
CA ALA A 311 10.47 4.12 -31.55
C ALA A 311 11.64 4.61 -32.44
N ASP A 312 11.51 4.55 -33.76
CA ASP A 312 12.44 5.00 -34.82
C ASP A 312 11.55 5.36 -36.03
N THR A 313 11.11 6.61 -36.10
CA THR A 313 10.09 7.07 -37.06
C THR A 313 10.64 7.12 -38.48
N ASP A 314 11.89 7.56 -38.65
CA ASP A 314 12.49 7.72 -39.98
C ASP A 314 13.18 6.43 -40.50
N GLY A 315 13.35 5.44 -39.62
CA GLY A 315 13.84 4.11 -39.91
C GLY A 315 15.34 4.07 -40.19
N ASP A 316 16.11 5.03 -39.69
CA ASP A 316 17.56 5.12 -39.91
C ASP A 316 18.41 4.33 -38.89
N GLY A 317 17.77 3.81 -37.85
CA GLY A 317 18.35 2.94 -36.83
C GLY A 317 18.68 3.63 -35.50
N TYR A 318 18.34 4.90 -35.34
CA TYR A 318 18.36 5.59 -34.05
C TYR A 318 16.94 5.79 -33.53
N LYS A 319 16.78 5.86 -32.20
CA LYS A 319 15.47 6.10 -31.61
C LYS A 319 15.14 7.59 -31.63
N ASP A 320 13.89 7.96 -31.85
CA ASP A 320 13.49 9.38 -31.97
C ASP A 320 13.87 10.19 -30.73
N GLY A 321 13.59 9.68 -29.54
CA GLY A 321 13.98 10.31 -28.27
C GLY A 321 15.49 10.44 -28.10
N THR A 322 16.26 9.48 -28.61
CA THR A 322 17.73 9.57 -28.61
C THR A 322 18.22 10.65 -29.57
N GLU A 323 17.61 10.78 -30.74
CA GLU A 323 17.96 11.80 -31.71
C GLU A 323 17.66 13.20 -31.18
N VAL A 324 16.45 13.41 -30.67
CA VAL A 324 16.01 14.70 -30.09
C VAL A 324 16.96 15.17 -29.00
N ILE A 325 17.29 14.31 -28.02
CA ILE A 325 18.20 14.64 -26.90
C ILE A 325 19.61 14.98 -27.40
N ASN A 326 20.05 14.34 -28.49
CA ASN A 326 21.37 14.59 -29.07
C ASN A 326 21.37 15.69 -30.15
N GLY A 327 20.24 16.37 -30.37
CA GLY A 327 20.11 17.46 -31.34
C GLY A 327 20.10 17.01 -32.80
N TYR A 328 19.56 15.82 -33.07
CA TYR A 328 19.34 15.24 -34.40
C TYR A 328 17.84 15.15 -34.71
N ASN A 329 17.50 15.18 -35.99
CA ASN A 329 16.11 15.24 -36.44
C ASN A 329 15.48 13.83 -36.47
N PRO A 330 14.47 13.51 -35.64
CA PRO A 330 13.86 12.18 -35.60
C PRO A 330 12.98 11.84 -36.83
N ASN A 331 12.78 12.79 -37.74
CA ASN A 331 11.99 12.61 -38.95
C ASN A 331 12.83 12.58 -40.23
N GLY A 332 14.16 12.54 -40.10
CA GLY A 332 15.04 12.53 -41.25
C GLY A 332 16.45 12.99 -40.95
N LYS A 333 17.23 13.18 -42.00
CA LYS A 333 18.65 13.50 -41.83
C LYS A 333 18.89 14.93 -41.36
N GLY A 334 19.82 15.09 -40.42
CA GLY A 334 20.42 16.39 -40.10
C GLY A 334 20.38 16.70 -38.61
N LYS A 335 20.81 17.92 -38.26
CA LYS A 335 20.67 18.46 -36.92
C LYS A 335 19.27 19.02 -36.72
N LEU A 336 18.80 18.99 -35.48
CA LEU A 336 17.56 19.59 -35.02
C LEU A 336 17.87 20.96 -34.41
N ASP A 337 17.87 21.97 -35.27
CA ASP A 337 18.25 23.37 -35.04
C ASP A 337 17.44 24.21 -36.04
N SER A 338 16.24 24.62 -35.62
CA SER A 338 15.15 25.09 -36.48
C SER A 338 15.38 26.52 -36.99
N ASP A 339 16.06 27.35 -36.23
CA ASP A 339 16.42 28.73 -36.58
C ASP A 339 17.89 28.87 -37.03
N GLY A 340 18.71 27.84 -36.83
CA GLY A 340 20.04 27.71 -37.42
C GLY A 340 21.12 28.49 -36.66
N ASP A 341 20.89 28.69 -35.38
CA ASP A 341 21.60 29.59 -34.48
C ASP A 341 22.78 28.87 -33.78
N GLY A 342 22.76 27.53 -33.80
CA GLY A 342 23.79 26.66 -33.25
C GLY A 342 23.45 26.07 -31.89
N LEU A 343 22.34 26.48 -31.27
CA LEU A 343 21.67 25.83 -30.16
C LEU A 343 20.60 24.88 -30.74
N SER A 344 20.54 23.64 -30.25
CA SER A 344 19.54 22.68 -30.75
C SER A 344 18.16 22.96 -30.14
N ASP A 345 17.08 22.74 -30.89
CA ASP A 345 15.69 22.91 -30.43
C ASP A 345 15.43 22.28 -29.04
N TYR A 346 16.01 21.11 -28.77
CA TYR A 346 15.88 20.44 -27.48
C TYR A 346 16.47 21.26 -26.32
N ASN A 347 17.68 21.81 -26.49
CA ASN A 347 18.36 22.61 -25.47
C ASN A 347 17.64 23.95 -25.26
N GLU A 348 17.12 24.54 -26.32
CA GLU A 348 16.32 25.76 -26.24
C GLU A 348 15.05 25.54 -25.41
N MET A 349 14.33 24.44 -25.67
CA MET A 349 13.08 24.14 -24.97
C MET A 349 13.25 23.62 -23.54
N THR A 350 14.39 22.99 -23.20
CA THR A 350 14.54 22.27 -21.91
C THR A 350 15.59 22.86 -20.97
N ILE A 351 16.64 23.49 -21.50
CA ILE A 351 17.77 24.00 -20.70
C ILE A 351 17.71 25.52 -20.60
N HIS A 352 17.60 26.19 -21.75
CA HIS A 352 17.74 27.65 -21.84
C HIS A 352 16.42 28.41 -21.86
N TRP A 353 15.31 27.72 -22.14
CA TRP A 353 13.96 28.30 -22.25
C TRP A 353 13.89 29.44 -23.27
N THR A 354 14.59 29.27 -24.39
CA THR A 354 14.61 30.16 -25.55
C THR A 354 13.63 29.68 -26.62
N ASN A 355 13.39 30.50 -27.64
CA ASN A 355 12.47 30.19 -28.72
C ASN A 355 13.22 29.58 -29.92
N ARG A 356 13.06 28.26 -30.12
CA ARG A 356 13.60 27.48 -31.26
C ARG A 356 13.35 27.97 -32.68
N PHE A 357 12.58 29.05 -32.85
CA PHE A 357 12.29 29.66 -34.14
C PHE A 357 12.81 31.10 -34.23
N ASP A 358 13.60 31.55 -33.25
CA ASP A 358 14.08 32.92 -33.12
C ASP A 358 15.53 32.94 -32.62
N THR A 359 16.43 33.35 -33.51
CA THR A 359 17.88 33.32 -33.27
C THR A 359 18.38 34.29 -32.20
N ASP A 360 17.51 35.11 -31.61
CA ASP A 360 17.78 36.15 -30.59
C ASP A 360 16.51 36.31 -29.75
N SER A 361 16.32 35.39 -28.79
CA SER A 361 15.05 35.25 -28.07
C SER A 361 14.67 36.47 -27.24
N ASP A 362 15.65 37.18 -26.67
CA ASP A 362 15.42 38.36 -25.85
C ASP A 362 15.53 39.68 -26.61
N ASN A 363 15.83 39.60 -27.91
CA ASN A 363 15.88 40.70 -28.89
C ASN A 363 16.87 41.80 -28.49
N ASP A 364 18.01 41.41 -27.94
CA ASP A 364 19.02 42.34 -27.45
C ASP A 364 20.18 42.55 -28.45
N GLY A 365 20.17 41.77 -29.54
CA GLY A 365 21.12 41.82 -30.64
C GLY A 365 22.21 40.75 -30.59
N TYR A 366 22.19 39.82 -29.64
CA TYR A 366 23.04 38.64 -29.58
C TYR A 366 22.26 37.37 -29.93
N ASN A 367 23.01 36.34 -30.30
CA ASN A 367 22.42 35.09 -30.75
C ASN A 367 22.48 34.06 -29.62
N ASP A 368 21.37 33.39 -29.34
CA ASP A 368 21.22 32.48 -28.21
C ASP A 368 22.34 31.40 -28.19
N GLY A 369 22.59 30.77 -29.34
CA GLY A 369 23.65 29.77 -29.51
C GLY A 369 25.06 30.31 -29.26
N LEU A 370 25.36 31.54 -29.68
CA LEU A 370 26.64 32.19 -29.37
C LEU A 370 26.75 32.51 -27.88
N GLU A 371 25.69 33.04 -27.27
CA GLU A 371 25.68 33.40 -25.86
C GLU A 371 25.94 32.18 -24.98
N VAL A 372 25.25 31.07 -25.24
CA VAL A 372 25.50 29.80 -24.55
C VAL A 372 26.93 29.31 -24.77
N ALA A 373 27.47 29.41 -25.99
CA ALA A 373 28.85 29.00 -26.28
C ALA A 373 29.92 29.81 -25.53
N TYR A 374 29.63 31.08 -25.19
CA TYR A 374 30.50 31.94 -24.39
C TYR A 374 30.15 31.97 -22.89
N GLY A 375 29.12 31.21 -22.47
CA GLY A 375 28.71 31.09 -21.08
C GLY A 375 27.84 32.26 -20.57
N TYR A 376 27.15 32.93 -21.48
CA TYR A 376 26.16 33.97 -21.20
C TYR A 376 24.74 33.39 -21.17
N ASP A 377 23.79 34.19 -20.68
CA ASP A 377 22.39 33.83 -20.53
C ASP A 377 21.62 34.35 -21.77
N PRO A 378 21.09 33.48 -22.63
CA PRO A 378 20.42 33.88 -23.88
C PRO A 378 19.04 34.53 -23.69
N ASN A 379 18.57 34.63 -22.43
CA ASN A 379 17.35 35.36 -22.07
C ASN A 379 17.67 36.64 -21.26
N GLY A 380 18.93 37.07 -21.26
CA GLY A 380 19.42 38.18 -20.47
C GLY A 380 20.27 39.14 -21.28
N PRO A 381 20.52 40.36 -20.75
CA PRO A 381 21.20 41.39 -21.50
C PRO A 381 22.63 40.94 -21.85
N GLY A 382 22.82 40.77 -23.14
CA GLY A 382 23.95 40.22 -23.85
C GLY A 382 25.23 40.98 -23.57
N ARG A 383 26.30 40.19 -23.47
CA ARG A 383 27.60 40.66 -23.02
C ARG A 383 28.68 40.17 -23.97
N TRP A 384 29.52 41.11 -24.37
CA TRP A 384 30.64 40.92 -25.29
C TRP A 384 31.73 39.97 -24.77
#